data_AF-A0A5V7RV49-F1
#
_entry.id   AF-A0A5V7RV49-F1
#
_cell.length_a   1.000
_cell.length_b   1.000
_cell.length_c   1.000
_cell.angle_alpha   90.00
_cell.angle_beta   90.00
_cell.angle_gamma   90.00
#
_symmetry.space_group_name_H-M   'P 1'
#
loop_
_entity.id
_entity.type
_entity.pdbx_description
1 polymer ?
#
loop_
_entity_poly.entity_id
_entity_poly.type
_entity_poly.pdbx_seq_one_letter_code
_entity_poly.pdbx_strand_id
1 'polypeptide(L)'
;MKLKTNTHLLSGLQACLFCVTAFFAQAAQSSAPWQEPDVSTAAINGTPPLADGVTIPVYQGSVQLRSDAANPVDYSAKPSQFSTSDVGSALTLTNPRDAEGDIFAEPPLVWQSERIPSVTLVWADAATPETPLSPQSSANLTFCEQNMAGRHLVVWSQLDTSTAMPPLWLLTRTGVPYNTAVEVLEQKFAVDIAPAVGDPVTLTADHLDESLNAAKVKAGESITLTVNTKGCNGEPAGNIAFVITRGDAQNRQGVVNNTAPVRVGNTELTTTATEYHGTTNAEGVATVTVTQANGPGVKTPLMAHPSNAPALKASADVIFTTLTSPDSSSANMYGHMADSSTATVDGASYTFDRPKLAAETEGEDRVASINNENWAQFTWGHADKHCDILPDARQLEGLKIERGDLATTLGWPVG
;
A
#
# COMPACT_ATOMS: atom_id res chain seq x y z
N MET A 1 36.11 -109.40 -11.69
CA MET A 1 35.04 -110.14 -11.00
C MET A 1 33.71 -109.83 -11.69
N LYS A 2 32.85 -110.82 -11.84
CA LYS A 2 31.85 -111.01 -12.92
C LYS A 2 30.64 -110.06 -12.92
N LEU A 3 30.11 -109.86 -14.14
CA LEU A 3 28.73 -109.55 -14.56
C LEU A 3 27.62 -109.97 -13.59
N LYS A 4 26.52 -109.19 -13.56
CA LYS A 4 25.17 -109.69 -13.90
C LYS A 4 24.10 -108.59 -14.01
N THR A 5 23.45 -108.56 -15.16
CA THR A 5 22.11 -108.05 -15.46
C THR A 5 21.04 -108.81 -14.63
N ASN A 6 19.92 -108.17 -14.29
CA ASN A 6 18.62 -108.87 -14.33
C ASN A 6 17.40 -107.93 -14.20
N THR A 7 16.59 -107.96 -15.25
CA THR A 7 15.16 -107.62 -15.31
C THR A 7 14.35 -108.88 -14.98
N HIS A 8 13.32 -108.76 -14.15
CA HIS A 8 12.20 -109.70 -14.02
C HIS A 8 10.94 -108.87 -13.71
N LEU A 9 9.88 -108.94 -14.53
CA LEU A 9 8.77 -109.91 -14.44
C LEU A 9 8.04 -109.80 -13.10
N LEU A 10 6.72 -109.77 -12.95
CA LEU A 10 5.55 -109.82 -13.84
C LEU A 10 4.35 -109.80 -12.84
N SER A 11 3.18 -109.38 -13.31
CA SER A 11 1.86 -109.90 -12.90
C SER A 11 1.33 -109.70 -11.47
N GLY A 12 0.17 -109.04 -11.37
CA GLY A 12 -0.72 -109.17 -10.23
C GLY A 12 -2.03 -108.37 -10.35
N LEU A 13 -2.99 -108.92 -11.11
CA LEU A 13 -4.46 -108.68 -11.06
C LEU A 13 -4.94 -107.24 -11.29
N GLN A 14 -5.66 -106.85 -12.34
CA GLN A 14 -6.74 -107.49 -13.12
C GLN A 14 -7.87 -108.07 -12.28
N ALA A 15 -8.89 -107.23 -12.02
CA ALA A 15 -10.31 -107.47 -12.34
C ALA A 15 -11.16 -106.55 -11.44
N CYS A 16 -11.73 -105.51 -12.03
CA CYS A 16 -13.18 -105.49 -12.31
C CYS A 16 -14.03 -105.67 -11.05
N LEU A 17 -14.60 -104.57 -10.54
CA LEU A 17 -16.05 -104.54 -10.37
C LEU A 17 -16.56 -103.09 -10.30
N PHE A 18 -17.35 -102.75 -11.31
CA PHE A 18 -18.28 -101.60 -11.41
C PHE A 18 -17.64 -100.20 -11.46
N CYS A 19 -17.42 -99.58 -12.63
CA CYS A 19 -18.44 -99.18 -13.61
C CYS A 19 -19.74 -98.76 -12.93
N VAL A 20 -19.93 -97.44 -12.72
CA VAL A 20 -21.01 -96.61 -13.30
C VAL A 20 -21.03 -95.26 -12.58
N THR A 21 -20.87 -94.18 -13.37
CA THR A 21 -21.21 -92.75 -13.12
C THR A 21 -20.43 -91.97 -12.05
N ALA A 22 -19.93 -90.76 -12.28
CA ALA A 22 -19.80 -89.90 -13.44
C ALA A 22 -18.74 -88.85 -13.03
N PHE A 23 -17.61 -88.81 -13.73
CA PHE A 23 -17.26 -87.69 -14.62
C PHE A 23 -17.07 -86.32 -13.93
N PHE A 24 -15.81 -85.87 -13.99
CA PHE A 24 -15.25 -84.53 -13.79
C PHE A 24 -14.91 -84.10 -12.36
N ALA A 25 -13.65 -84.33 -11.98
CA ALA A 25 -12.91 -83.43 -11.10
C ALA A 25 -11.41 -83.75 -11.17
N GLN A 26 -10.62 -82.82 -11.72
CA GLN A 26 -9.17 -82.68 -11.62
C GLN A 26 -8.28 -83.88 -12.06
N ALA A 27 -7.10 -83.72 -12.59
CA ALA A 27 -6.33 -82.63 -13.15
C ALA A 27 -5.12 -83.37 -13.74
N ALA A 28 -4.90 -83.28 -15.04
CA ALA A 28 -3.69 -83.80 -15.66
C ALA A 28 -3.04 -82.66 -16.41
N GLN A 29 -1.86 -82.31 -15.92
CA GLN A 29 -0.89 -81.36 -16.44
C GLN A 29 -0.74 -81.46 -17.97
N SER A 30 -0.81 -80.33 -18.65
CA SER A 30 -0.12 -80.14 -19.93
C SER A 30 0.70 -78.86 -19.85
N SER A 31 2.02 -79.03 -19.87
CA SER A 31 2.99 -77.96 -20.05
C SER A 31 2.97 -77.53 -21.53
N ALA A 32 2.37 -76.37 -21.80
CA ALA A 32 2.58 -75.64 -23.05
C ALA A 32 3.46 -74.40 -22.75
N PRO A 33 4.35 -74.00 -23.67
CA PRO A 33 5.16 -72.80 -23.49
C PRO A 33 4.26 -71.57 -23.41
N TRP A 34 4.58 -70.64 -22.52
CA TRP A 34 3.91 -69.35 -22.42
C TRP A 34 4.01 -68.65 -23.78
N GLN A 35 2.88 -68.57 -24.49
CA GLN A 35 2.73 -67.64 -25.60
C GLN A 35 2.59 -66.25 -25.01
N GLU A 36 3.42 -65.31 -25.47
CA GLU A 36 3.14 -63.89 -25.29
C GLU A 36 1.75 -63.59 -25.87
N PRO A 37 0.84 -62.98 -25.11
CA PRO A 37 -0.39 -62.49 -25.68
C PRO A 37 -0.06 -61.31 -26.61
N ASP A 38 -0.18 -61.53 -27.92
CA ASP A 38 -0.31 -60.47 -28.96
C ASP A 38 -1.68 -59.74 -28.85
N VAL A 39 -2.10 -59.46 -27.63
CA VAL A 39 -3.27 -58.62 -27.34
C VAL A 39 -2.74 -57.33 -26.74
N SER A 40 -2.72 -56.30 -27.59
CA SER A 40 -3.03 -54.95 -27.13
C SER A 40 -4.24 -55.03 -26.21
N THR A 41 -4.03 -54.86 -24.90
CA THR A 41 -5.12 -54.61 -23.95
C THR A 41 -5.62 -53.19 -24.13
N ALA A 42 -6.06 -52.86 -25.34
CA ALA A 42 -6.94 -51.74 -25.60
C ALA A 42 -8.34 -52.10 -25.06
N ALA A 43 -8.45 -52.21 -23.73
CA ALA A 43 -9.67 -52.16 -22.91
C ALA A 43 -9.42 -52.81 -21.52
N ILE A 44 -8.58 -52.21 -20.68
CA ILE A 44 -9.00 -52.00 -19.30
C ILE A 44 -9.31 -50.52 -19.25
N ASN A 45 -10.57 -50.15 -19.08
CA ASN A 45 -11.01 -48.77 -19.01
C ASN A 45 -10.59 -48.22 -17.63
N GLY A 46 -9.28 -48.04 -17.43
CA GLY A 46 -8.70 -47.50 -16.21
C GLY A 46 -9.12 -46.05 -16.00
N THR A 47 -9.03 -45.58 -14.76
CA THR A 47 -9.29 -44.17 -14.50
C THR A 47 -8.04 -43.35 -14.79
N PRO A 48 -8.17 -42.14 -15.38
CA PRO A 48 -7.04 -41.23 -15.44
C PRO A 48 -6.54 -40.89 -14.03
N PRO A 49 -5.25 -40.57 -13.85
CA PRO A 49 -4.77 -40.00 -12.60
C PRO A 49 -5.58 -38.74 -12.25
N LEU A 50 -5.69 -38.43 -10.95
CA LEU A 50 -6.41 -37.26 -10.47
C LEU A 50 -5.58 -36.50 -9.44
N ALA A 51 -5.79 -35.19 -9.37
CA ALA A 51 -5.36 -34.34 -8.27
C ALA A 51 -6.42 -33.25 -8.06
N ASP A 52 -6.56 -32.76 -6.83
CA ASP A 52 -7.50 -31.68 -6.53
C ASP A 52 -6.99 -30.32 -7.07
N GLY A 53 -5.71 -30.24 -7.45
CA GLY A 53 -5.10 -29.11 -8.13
C GLY A 53 -3.59 -29.06 -7.96
N VAL A 54 -2.96 -28.07 -8.57
CA VAL A 54 -1.52 -27.81 -8.50
C VAL A 54 -1.27 -26.41 -7.97
N THR A 55 -0.33 -26.25 -7.05
CA THR A 55 0.09 -24.93 -6.58
C THR A 55 1.51 -24.63 -7.02
N ILE A 56 1.77 -23.36 -7.33
CA ILE A 56 3.11 -22.87 -7.64
C ILE A 56 3.72 -22.35 -6.32
N PRO A 57 4.84 -22.93 -5.85
CA PRO A 57 5.46 -22.50 -4.61
C PRO A 57 6.06 -21.09 -4.74
N VAL A 58 6.05 -20.36 -3.63
CA VAL A 58 6.82 -19.12 -3.49
C VAL A 58 7.94 -19.36 -2.48
N TYR A 59 9.12 -18.83 -2.75
CA TYR A 59 10.29 -18.93 -1.90
C TYR A 59 10.73 -17.54 -1.45
N GLN A 60 11.31 -17.45 -0.26
CA GLN A 60 12.18 -16.34 0.14
C GLN A 60 13.61 -16.87 0.25
N GLY A 61 14.49 -16.43 -0.64
CA GLY A 61 15.80 -17.06 -0.80
C GLY A 61 15.65 -18.53 -1.19
N SER A 62 16.10 -19.44 -0.32
CA SER A 62 15.99 -20.89 -0.51
C SER A 62 14.87 -21.54 0.32
N VAL A 63 14.07 -20.76 1.04
CA VAL A 63 13.04 -21.28 1.96
C VAL A 63 11.67 -21.13 1.31
N GLN A 64 10.94 -22.23 1.16
CA GLN A 64 9.58 -22.22 0.65
C GLN A 64 8.64 -21.61 1.70
N LEU A 65 7.75 -20.71 1.26
CA LEU A 65 6.73 -20.13 2.12
C LEU A 65 5.67 -21.17 2.49
N ARG A 66 5.21 -21.10 3.73
CA ARG A 66 4.13 -21.94 4.26
C ARG A 66 2.78 -21.37 3.88
N SER A 67 1.84 -22.23 3.53
CA SER A 67 0.45 -21.87 3.20
C SER A 67 -0.48 -21.90 4.41
N ASP A 68 -0.09 -22.57 5.49
CA ASP A 68 -0.91 -22.79 6.70
C ASP A 68 -0.69 -21.75 7.80
N ALA A 69 0.33 -20.90 7.65
CA ALA A 69 0.68 -19.86 8.60
C ALA A 69 1.37 -18.68 7.89
N ALA A 70 1.29 -17.50 8.52
CA ALA A 70 2.06 -16.35 8.06
C ALA A 70 3.57 -16.61 8.18
N ASN A 71 4.32 -16.08 7.21
CA ASN A 71 5.76 -16.22 7.12
C ASN A 71 6.41 -14.91 7.58
N PRO A 72 7.24 -14.92 8.64
CA PRO A 72 7.88 -13.71 9.13
C PRO A 72 8.96 -13.25 8.15
N VAL A 73 8.97 -11.94 7.85
CA VAL A 73 9.88 -11.31 6.90
C VAL A 73 10.49 -10.08 7.55
N ASP A 74 11.81 -9.96 7.49
CA ASP A 74 12.51 -8.78 8.01
C ASP A 74 12.14 -7.51 7.21
N TYR A 75 12.04 -6.35 7.88
CA TYR A 75 11.70 -5.08 7.21
C TYR A 75 12.76 -4.64 6.19
N SER A 76 13.99 -5.12 6.32
CA SER A 76 15.11 -4.87 5.38
C SER A 76 15.14 -5.86 4.21
N ALA A 77 14.26 -6.86 4.20
CA ALA A 77 14.11 -7.76 3.05
C ALA A 77 13.59 -6.99 1.83
N LYS A 78 13.89 -7.52 0.64
CA LYS A 78 13.46 -6.95 -0.64
C LYS A 78 12.51 -7.91 -1.36
N PRO A 79 11.52 -7.43 -2.12
CA PRO A 79 10.71 -8.30 -2.96
C PRO A 79 11.54 -9.11 -3.97
N SER A 80 12.71 -8.61 -4.41
CA SER A 80 13.64 -9.38 -5.27
C SER A 80 14.24 -10.64 -4.61
N GLN A 81 14.12 -10.77 -3.28
CA GLN A 81 14.53 -11.98 -2.56
C GLN A 81 13.46 -13.07 -2.63
N PHE A 82 12.27 -12.75 -3.13
CA PHE A 82 11.22 -13.72 -3.37
C PHE A 82 11.32 -14.26 -4.78
N SER A 83 11.09 -15.56 -4.93
CA SER A 83 11.11 -16.23 -6.21
C SER A 83 9.99 -17.26 -6.30
N THR A 84 9.75 -17.70 -7.53
CA THR A 84 8.77 -18.73 -7.87
C THR A 84 9.37 -19.64 -8.92
N SER A 85 8.90 -20.89 -9.00
CA SER A 85 9.35 -21.84 -10.01
C SER A 85 8.14 -22.54 -10.63
N ASP A 86 8.05 -22.42 -11.94
CA ASP A 86 7.01 -22.94 -12.83
C ASP A 86 7.40 -24.25 -13.52
N VAL A 87 8.61 -24.76 -13.22
CA VAL A 87 9.11 -26.05 -13.68
C VAL A 87 8.28 -27.14 -13.00
N GLY A 88 7.80 -28.12 -13.77
CA GLY A 88 6.92 -29.18 -13.26
C GLY A 88 7.44 -29.96 -12.04
N SER A 89 8.77 -30.03 -11.84
CA SER A 89 9.40 -30.63 -10.66
C SER A 89 9.31 -29.78 -9.38
N ALA A 90 9.05 -28.48 -9.50
CA ALA A 90 8.87 -27.57 -8.37
C ALA A 90 7.40 -27.39 -7.98
N LEU A 91 6.46 -27.72 -8.88
CA LEU A 91 5.03 -27.62 -8.64
C LEU A 91 4.56 -28.62 -7.57
N THR A 92 3.64 -28.19 -6.71
CA THR A 92 3.14 -29.02 -5.62
C THR A 92 1.73 -29.55 -5.94
N LEU A 93 1.58 -30.88 -5.98
CA LEU A 93 0.30 -31.55 -6.17
C LEU A 93 -0.54 -31.54 -4.89
N THR A 94 -1.82 -31.25 -5.03
CA THR A 94 -2.80 -31.35 -3.94
C THR A 94 -3.55 -32.66 -4.07
N ASN A 95 -3.37 -33.56 -3.09
CA ASN A 95 -4.08 -34.85 -3.00
C ASN A 95 -4.05 -35.69 -4.29
N PRO A 96 -2.84 -36.02 -4.83
CA PRO A 96 -2.73 -36.85 -6.02
C PRO A 96 -3.22 -38.27 -5.71
N ARG A 97 -4.08 -38.80 -6.58
CA ARG A 97 -4.69 -40.12 -6.43
C ARG A 97 -4.87 -40.79 -7.78
N ASP A 98 -4.72 -42.10 -7.76
CA ASP A 98 -4.99 -42.97 -8.88
C ASP A 98 -5.78 -44.17 -8.34
N ALA A 99 -6.93 -44.49 -8.95
CA ALA A 99 -7.84 -45.47 -8.37
C ALA A 99 -7.29 -46.91 -8.50
N GLU A 100 -6.47 -47.14 -9.51
CA GLU A 100 -5.84 -48.42 -9.82
C GLU A 100 -4.48 -48.60 -9.11
N GLY A 101 -3.93 -47.53 -8.53
CA GLY A 101 -2.64 -47.53 -7.83
C GLY A 101 -1.44 -47.40 -8.79
N ASP A 102 -1.65 -46.79 -9.96
CA ASP A 102 -0.60 -46.54 -10.93
C ASP A 102 0.51 -45.64 -10.39
N ILE A 103 1.71 -45.87 -10.90
CA ILE A 103 2.91 -45.14 -10.47
C ILE A 103 2.97 -43.81 -11.24
N PHE A 104 3.00 -42.68 -10.52
CA PHE A 104 3.21 -41.35 -11.11
C PHE A 104 4.58 -41.24 -11.81
N ALA A 105 4.66 -40.41 -12.85
CA ALA A 105 5.93 -40.09 -13.51
C ALA A 105 6.85 -39.24 -12.63
N GLU A 106 8.14 -39.19 -12.96
CA GLU A 106 9.13 -38.30 -12.33
C GLU A 106 9.80 -37.43 -13.41
N PRO A 107 9.54 -36.10 -13.46
CA PRO A 107 8.54 -35.37 -12.66
C PRO A 107 7.10 -35.74 -13.05
N PRO A 108 6.12 -35.62 -12.13
CA PRO A 108 4.74 -36.02 -12.37
C PRO A 108 3.95 -35.01 -13.21
N LEU A 109 4.48 -33.79 -13.37
CA LEU A 109 3.82 -32.66 -14.01
C LEU A 109 4.61 -32.14 -15.21
N VAL A 110 3.94 -31.97 -16.35
CA VAL A 110 4.52 -31.45 -17.60
C VAL A 110 3.51 -30.57 -18.34
N TRP A 111 3.93 -29.39 -18.79
CA TRP A 111 3.13 -28.56 -19.68
C TRP A 111 3.01 -29.21 -21.08
N GLN A 112 1.83 -29.16 -21.72
CA GLN A 112 1.57 -29.81 -23.01
C GLN A 112 2.55 -29.42 -24.12
N SER A 113 3.04 -28.18 -24.06
CA SER A 113 4.05 -27.66 -24.97
C SER A 113 5.26 -27.24 -24.16
N GLU A 114 6.47 -27.29 -24.74
CA GLU A 114 7.68 -26.74 -24.13
C GLU A 114 7.60 -25.23 -23.84
N ARG A 115 6.48 -24.59 -24.23
CA ARG A 115 6.13 -23.22 -23.88
C ARG A 115 5.58 -23.15 -22.45
N ILE A 116 6.48 -22.99 -21.50
CA ILE A 116 6.15 -22.71 -20.10
C ILE A 116 5.57 -21.28 -20.01
N PRO A 117 4.40 -21.07 -19.37
CA PRO A 117 3.86 -19.73 -19.17
C PRO A 117 4.72 -18.94 -18.20
N SER A 118 4.98 -17.66 -18.51
CA SER A 118 5.71 -16.77 -17.60
C SER A 118 4.95 -16.59 -16.28
N VAL A 119 5.67 -16.64 -15.15
CA VAL A 119 5.11 -16.40 -13.82
C VAL A 119 5.74 -15.15 -13.21
N THR A 120 4.91 -14.32 -12.59
CA THR A 120 5.37 -13.17 -11.80
C THR A 120 4.82 -13.25 -10.38
N LEU A 121 5.50 -12.60 -9.44
CA LEU A 121 5.01 -12.48 -8.08
C LEU A 121 4.14 -11.22 -7.94
N VAL A 122 2.96 -11.40 -7.37
CA VAL A 122 1.99 -10.34 -7.12
C VAL A 122 1.75 -10.21 -5.63
N TRP A 123 1.64 -8.97 -5.16
CA TRP A 123 1.46 -8.60 -3.78
C TRP A 123 0.10 -7.93 -3.57
N ALA A 124 -0.54 -8.18 -2.42
CA ALA A 124 -1.73 -7.49 -1.93
C ALA A 124 -1.68 -7.33 -0.41
N ASP A 125 -2.50 -6.42 0.13
CA ASP A 125 -2.79 -6.43 1.56
C ASP A 125 -3.57 -7.69 1.92
N ALA A 126 -3.18 -8.34 3.02
CA ALA A 126 -3.86 -9.56 3.46
C ALA A 126 -5.31 -9.32 3.91
N ALA A 127 -5.67 -8.07 4.26
CA ALA A 127 -7.05 -7.67 4.54
C ALA A 127 -7.92 -7.60 3.27
N THR A 128 -7.30 -7.42 2.10
CA THR A 128 -7.96 -7.34 0.78
C THR A 128 -7.17 -8.14 -0.25
N PRO A 129 -7.05 -9.47 -0.09
CA PRO A 129 -6.13 -10.30 -0.86
C PRO A 129 -6.48 -10.40 -2.34
N GLU A 130 -7.72 -10.06 -2.71
CA GLU A 130 -8.20 -10.02 -4.10
C GLU A 130 -7.92 -8.69 -4.80
N THR A 131 -7.37 -7.71 -4.10
CA THR A 131 -7.03 -6.39 -4.65
C THR A 131 -5.52 -6.23 -4.65
N PRO A 132 -4.83 -6.54 -5.77
CA PRO A 132 -3.40 -6.34 -5.90
C PRO A 132 -2.99 -4.91 -5.56
N LEU A 133 -1.81 -4.77 -4.95
CA LEU A 133 -1.21 -3.45 -4.72
C LEU A 133 -1.07 -2.69 -6.06
N SER A 134 -1.44 -1.41 -6.03
CA SER A 134 -1.29 -0.51 -7.17
C SER A 134 -0.61 0.78 -6.70
N PRO A 135 0.67 1.02 -7.07
CA PRO A 135 1.55 0.13 -7.84
C PRO A 135 1.98 -1.13 -7.06
N GLN A 136 2.47 -2.15 -7.78
CA GLN A 136 3.15 -3.29 -7.17
C GLN A 136 4.47 -2.88 -6.51
N SER A 137 4.94 -3.67 -5.53
CA SER A 137 6.19 -3.40 -4.83
C SER A 137 7.38 -3.40 -5.79
N SER A 138 8.26 -2.40 -5.66
CA SER A 138 9.56 -2.35 -6.31
C SER A 138 10.46 -3.48 -5.81
N ALA A 139 11.00 -4.25 -6.75
CA ALA A 139 11.91 -5.35 -6.43
C ALA A 139 13.21 -4.88 -5.74
N ASN A 140 13.66 -3.65 -6.02
CA ASN A 140 14.99 -3.18 -5.63
C ASN A 140 15.05 -2.44 -4.29
N LEU A 141 13.90 -2.03 -3.75
CA LEU A 141 13.79 -1.36 -2.46
C LEU A 141 13.41 -2.38 -1.38
N THR A 142 13.86 -2.12 -0.16
CA THR A 142 13.43 -2.90 1.01
C THR A 142 11.94 -2.66 1.30
N PHE A 143 11.28 -3.56 2.04
CA PHE A 143 9.90 -3.33 2.47
C PHE A 143 9.78 -2.05 3.29
N CYS A 144 10.76 -1.76 4.15
CA CYS A 144 10.74 -0.51 4.91
C CYS A 144 10.84 0.74 4.02
N GLU A 145 11.77 0.80 3.06
CA GLU A 145 11.90 1.94 2.12
C GLU A 145 10.64 2.17 1.27
N GLN A 146 9.79 1.17 1.16
CA GLN A 146 8.53 1.24 0.44
C GLN A 146 7.32 1.51 1.35
N ASN A 147 7.58 1.90 2.60
CA ASN A 147 6.55 2.10 3.63
C ASN A 147 5.67 0.85 3.84
N MET A 148 6.31 -0.32 3.88
CA MET A 148 5.66 -1.61 4.09
C MET A 148 6.05 -2.32 5.39
N ALA A 149 6.92 -1.73 6.21
CA ALA A 149 7.26 -2.28 7.52
C ALA A 149 6.02 -2.38 8.41
N GLY A 150 5.86 -3.50 9.12
CA GLY A 150 4.71 -3.77 10.00
C GLY A 150 3.42 -4.19 9.27
N ARG A 151 3.42 -4.27 7.93
CA ARG A 151 2.23 -4.70 7.17
C ARG A 151 2.08 -6.21 7.14
N HIS A 152 0.81 -6.64 7.12
CA HIS A 152 0.40 -8.01 6.84
C HIS A 152 0.01 -8.11 5.35
N LEU A 153 0.82 -8.81 4.56
CA LEU A 153 0.66 -8.90 3.11
C LEU A 153 0.39 -10.35 2.70
N VAL A 154 -0.07 -10.51 1.46
CA VAL A 154 -0.07 -11.79 0.76
C VAL A 154 0.75 -11.67 -0.52
N VAL A 155 1.46 -12.74 -0.86
CA VAL A 155 2.19 -12.88 -2.12
C VAL A 155 1.78 -14.17 -2.80
N TRP A 156 1.65 -14.15 -4.13
CA TRP A 156 1.37 -15.34 -4.91
C TRP A 156 1.98 -15.28 -6.29
N SER A 157 2.07 -16.45 -6.91
CA SER A 157 2.49 -16.63 -8.29
C SER A 157 1.32 -16.39 -9.22
N GLN A 158 1.42 -15.39 -10.11
CA GLN A 158 0.44 -15.13 -11.15
C GLN A 158 1.01 -15.54 -12.52
N LEU A 159 0.28 -16.43 -13.18
CA LEU A 159 0.55 -16.88 -14.55
C LEU A 159 0.15 -15.79 -15.54
N ASP A 160 0.97 -15.57 -16.56
CA ASP A 160 0.64 -14.68 -17.68
C ASP A 160 -0.45 -15.32 -18.57
N THR A 161 -1.65 -14.76 -18.49
CA THR A 161 -2.83 -15.19 -19.25
C THR A 161 -3.02 -14.43 -20.56
N SER A 162 -2.06 -13.58 -20.96
CA SER A 162 -2.14 -12.82 -22.22
C SER A 162 -2.14 -13.70 -23.47
N THR A 163 -1.71 -14.96 -23.33
CA THR A 163 -1.75 -15.97 -24.39
C THR A 163 -2.46 -17.21 -23.91
N ALA A 164 -3.01 -18.00 -24.84
CA ALA A 164 -3.68 -19.25 -24.50
C ALA A 164 -2.72 -20.17 -23.71
N MET A 165 -3.08 -20.48 -22.47
CA MET A 165 -2.28 -21.32 -21.59
C MET A 165 -2.32 -22.78 -22.07
N PRO A 166 -1.16 -23.44 -22.25
CA PRO A 166 -1.15 -24.88 -22.49
C PRO A 166 -1.68 -25.60 -21.23
N PRO A 167 -2.37 -26.74 -21.35
CA PRO A 167 -2.74 -27.55 -20.21
C PRO A 167 -1.50 -28.10 -19.51
N LEU A 168 -1.57 -28.16 -18.18
CA LEU A 168 -0.60 -28.85 -17.33
C LEU A 168 -1.08 -30.31 -17.17
N TRP A 169 -0.26 -31.26 -17.58
CA TRP A 169 -0.59 -32.69 -17.49
C TRP A 169 -0.01 -33.30 -16.22
N LEU A 170 -0.84 -34.05 -15.50
CA LEU A 170 -0.43 -35.03 -14.51
C LEU A 170 -0.25 -36.39 -15.19
N LEU A 171 0.91 -37.01 -15.02
CA LEU A 171 1.32 -38.21 -15.76
C LEU A 171 1.48 -39.43 -14.85
N THR A 172 1.02 -40.59 -15.31
CA THR A 172 1.38 -41.92 -14.76
C THR A 172 2.27 -42.68 -15.75
N ARG A 173 3.10 -43.59 -15.22
CA ARG A 173 3.98 -44.47 -16.01
C ARG A 173 3.31 -45.78 -16.41
N THR A 174 2.36 -46.25 -15.60
CA THR A 174 1.78 -47.60 -15.73
C THR A 174 0.32 -47.59 -16.16
N GLY A 175 -0.36 -46.45 -16.08
CA GLY A 175 -1.79 -46.33 -16.33
C GLY A 175 -2.17 -46.06 -17.79
N VAL A 176 -3.38 -46.48 -18.16
CA VAL A 176 -4.04 -46.11 -19.41
C VAL A 176 -5.50 -45.77 -19.10
N PRO A 177 -5.95 -44.51 -19.23
CA PRO A 177 -5.22 -43.33 -19.72
C PRO A 177 -4.04 -42.90 -18.82
N TYR A 178 -2.92 -42.51 -19.43
CA TYR A 178 -1.68 -42.18 -18.70
C TYR A 178 -1.59 -40.72 -18.23
N ASN A 179 -2.59 -39.89 -18.54
CA ASN A 179 -2.57 -38.48 -18.19
C ASN A 179 -3.95 -37.88 -17.91
N THR A 180 -3.95 -36.77 -17.17
CA THR A 180 -5.10 -35.87 -17.03
C THR A 180 -4.63 -34.42 -17.00
N ALA A 181 -5.48 -33.49 -17.42
CA ALA A 181 -5.20 -32.06 -17.27
C ALA A 181 -5.54 -31.64 -15.83
N VAL A 182 -4.65 -30.89 -15.19
CA VAL A 182 -4.83 -30.38 -13.82
C VAL A 182 -4.86 -28.86 -13.81
N GLU A 183 -5.68 -28.30 -12.93
CA GLU A 183 -5.80 -26.85 -12.74
C GLU A 183 -4.68 -26.33 -11.82
N VAL A 184 -4.11 -25.18 -12.19
CA VAL A 184 -3.20 -24.46 -11.30
C VAL A 184 -4.02 -23.54 -10.41
N LEU A 185 -4.00 -23.82 -9.11
CA LEU A 185 -4.69 -23.06 -8.08
C LEU A 185 -3.87 -21.83 -7.71
N GLU A 186 -4.57 -20.70 -7.52
CA GLU A 186 -3.97 -19.47 -7.00
C GLU A 186 -3.78 -19.57 -5.49
N GLN A 187 -2.64 -20.12 -5.06
CA GLN A 187 -2.27 -20.18 -3.65
C GLN A 187 -1.62 -18.87 -3.20
N LYS A 188 -2.28 -18.16 -2.28
CA LYS A 188 -1.73 -16.98 -1.62
C LYS A 188 -0.98 -17.37 -0.36
N PHE A 189 0.20 -16.78 -0.17
CA PHE A 189 1.07 -16.99 0.98
C PHE A 189 1.09 -15.72 1.83
N ALA A 190 0.63 -15.83 3.07
CA ALA A 190 0.66 -14.71 4.00
C ALA A 190 2.10 -14.44 4.46
N VAL A 191 2.47 -13.17 4.53
CA VAL A 191 3.77 -12.70 5.02
C VAL A 191 3.58 -11.56 6.01
N ASP A 192 4.31 -11.63 7.12
CA ASP A 192 4.33 -10.61 8.17
C ASP A 192 5.63 -9.83 8.06
N ILE A 193 5.55 -8.59 7.60
CA ILE A 193 6.72 -7.73 7.57
C ILE A 193 6.95 -7.18 8.98
N ALA A 194 8.15 -7.38 9.52
CA ALA A 194 8.52 -6.84 10.82
C ALA A 194 8.30 -5.31 10.86
N PRO A 195 7.87 -4.74 12.01
CA PRO A 195 7.77 -3.29 12.16
C PRO A 195 9.15 -2.64 12.09
N ALA A 196 9.21 -1.41 11.59
CA ALA A 196 10.39 -0.58 11.72
C ALA A 196 10.57 -0.16 13.18
N VAL A 197 11.81 0.07 13.60
CA VAL A 197 12.14 0.50 14.98
C VAL A 197 11.84 1.98 15.19
N GLY A 198 11.81 2.78 14.12
CA GLY A 198 11.39 4.18 14.15
C GLY A 198 11.05 4.70 12.76
N ASP A 199 10.60 5.95 12.69
CA ASP A 199 10.20 6.60 11.44
C ASP A 199 11.45 7.00 10.61
N PRO A 200 11.61 6.46 9.39
CA PRO A 200 12.78 6.73 8.56
C PRO A 200 12.90 8.18 8.09
N VAL A 201 11.79 8.92 8.08
CA VAL A 201 11.76 10.34 7.76
C VAL A 201 10.78 11.03 8.70
N THR A 202 11.16 12.17 9.24
CA THR A 202 10.27 13.06 10.00
C THR A 202 10.46 14.49 9.51
N LEU A 203 9.39 15.27 9.61
CA LEU A 203 9.35 16.68 9.22
C LEU A 203 8.71 17.46 10.36
N THR A 204 9.43 18.41 10.92
CA THR A 204 8.93 19.29 11.97
C THR A 204 9.09 20.74 11.56
N ALA A 205 8.28 21.62 12.17
CA ALA A 205 8.29 23.04 11.93
C ALA A 205 8.32 23.78 13.27
N ASP A 206 9.04 24.89 13.34
CA ASP A 206 8.96 25.80 14.48
C ASP A 206 7.59 26.54 14.50
N HIS A 207 7.30 27.28 15.58
CA HIS A 207 6.05 28.04 15.74
C HIS A 207 4.77 27.19 15.63
N LEU A 208 4.81 25.95 16.13
CA LEU A 208 3.65 25.05 16.15
C LEU A 208 2.50 25.66 16.98
N ASP A 209 1.37 25.86 16.33
CA ASP A 209 0.08 26.09 16.98
C ASP A 209 -0.60 24.72 17.15
N GLU A 210 -0.61 24.20 18.38
CA GLU A 210 -1.18 22.88 18.69
C GLU A 210 -2.67 22.79 18.35
N SER A 211 -3.42 23.89 18.45
CA SER A 211 -4.86 23.91 18.17
C SER A 211 -5.17 23.73 16.69
N LEU A 212 -4.27 24.21 15.83
CA LEU A 212 -4.39 24.11 14.38
C LEU A 212 -3.58 22.94 13.80
N ASN A 213 -2.73 22.31 14.62
CA ASN A 213 -1.73 21.32 14.22
C ASN A 213 -0.91 21.80 13.02
N ALA A 214 -0.46 23.06 13.06
CA ALA A 214 0.28 23.70 11.98
C ALA A 214 1.25 24.76 12.54
N ALA A 215 2.39 24.96 11.88
CA ALA A 215 3.26 26.09 12.17
C ALA A 215 2.61 27.39 11.70
N LYS A 216 2.47 28.37 12.59
CA LYS A 216 1.71 29.61 12.33
C LYS A 216 2.57 30.84 12.56
N VAL A 217 2.71 31.66 11.53
CA VAL A 217 3.37 32.97 11.57
C VAL A 217 2.58 34.01 10.76
N LYS A 218 2.98 35.28 10.77
CA LYS A 218 2.40 36.30 9.89
C LYS A 218 2.99 36.21 8.48
N ALA A 219 2.21 36.55 7.46
CA ALA A 219 2.76 36.74 6.12
C ALA A 219 3.94 37.74 6.16
N GLY A 220 5.04 37.40 5.48
CA GLY A 220 6.31 38.12 5.55
C GLY A 220 7.29 37.62 6.62
N GLU A 221 6.84 36.85 7.61
CA GLU A 221 7.73 36.15 8.55
C GLU A 221 8.24 34.82 7.95
N SER A 222 8.96 34.03 8.76
CA SER A 222 9.61 32.79 8.31
C SER A 222 9.35 31.65 9.29
N ILE A 223 9.21 30.44 8.74
CA ILE A 223 9.13 29.18 9.49
C ILE A 223 10.40 28.37 9.19
N THR A 224 11.00 27.76 10.21
CA THR A 224 12.10 26.81 10.04
C THR A 224 11.54 25.39 10.01
N LEU A 225 11.68 24.71 8.87
CA LEU A 225 11.46 23.27 8.79
C LEU A 225 12.72 22.52 9.15
N THR A 226 12.56 21.43 9.91
CA THR A 226 13.63 20.46 10.20
C THR A 226 13.23 19.10 9.66
N VAL A 227 14.01 18.60 8.70
CA VAL A 227 13.93 17.26 8.14
C VAL A 227 14.91 16.38 8.89
N ASN A 228 14.44 15.24 9.42
CA ASN A 228 15.32 14.23 10.00
C ASN A 228 15.17 12.91 9.24
N THR A 229 16.29 12.29 8.89
CA THR A 229 16.38 10.99 8.22
C THR A 229 17.03 9.96 9.12
N LYS A 230 16.40 8.78 9.20
CA LYS A 230 16.85 7.63 9.99
C LYS A 230 16.79 6.37 9.13
N GLY A 231 17.59 5.38 9.48
CA GLY A 231 17.38 4.01 9.03
C GLY A 231 16.15 3.40 9.70
N CYS A 232 15.65 2.31 9.12
CA CYS A 232 14.53 1.55 9.68
C CYS A 232 14.84 0.86 11.01
N ASN A 233 16.13 0.78 11.35
CA ASN A 233 16.63 0.40 12.67
C ASN A 233 16.53 1.52 13.72
N GLY A 234 16.08 2.72 13.34
CA GLY A 234 15.92 3.88 14.21
C GLY A 234 17.18 4.76 14.35
N GLU A 235 18.31 4.34 13.77
CA GLU A 235 19.57 5.08 13.85
C GLU A 235 19.60 6.25 12.86
N PRO A 236 20.25 7.38 13.18
CA PRO A 236 20.41 8.49 12.25
C PRO A 236 21.08 8.06 10.94
N ALA A 237 20.52 8.51 9.82
CA ALA A 237 21.07 8.27 8.48
C ALA A 237 21.42 9.60 7.83
N GLY A 238 22.70 9.93 7.75
CA GLY A 238 23.20 11.17 7.19
C GLY A 238 23.43 11.16 5.69
N ASN A 239 23.63 12.35 5.12
CA ASN A 239 23.87 12.58 3.69
C ASN A 239 22.78 12.01 2.78
N ILE A 240 21.53 12.03 3.26
CA ILE A 240 20.37 11.53 2.52
C ILE A 240 19.77 12.67 1.72
N ALA A 241 19.69 12.49 0.40
CA ALA A 241 18.96 13.40 -0.48
C ALA A 241 17.45 13.28 -0.23
N PHE A 242 16.77 14.42 -0.15
CA PHE A 242 15.33 14.47 0.10
C PHE A 242 14.65 15.50 -0.82
N VAL A 243 13.35 15.31 -0.97
CA VAL A 243 12.45 16.19 -1.73
C VAL A 243 11.39 16.73 -0.79
N ILE A 244 11.05 18.02 -0.94
CA ILE A 244 9.87 18.63 -0.33
C ILE A 244 8.92 19.10 -1.44
N THR A 245 7.65 18.71 -1.34
CA THR A 245 6.55 19.21 -2.16
C THR A 245 5.48 19.85 -1.29
N ARG A 246 4.47 20.46 -1.92
CA ARG A 246 3.28 20.99 -1.26
C ARG A 246 2.01 20.23 -1.64
N GLY A 247 1.06 20.17 -0.72
CA GLY A 247 -0.33 19.82 -1.01
C GLY A 247 -1.11 21.02 -1.52
N ASP A 248 -2.42 20.83 -1.70
CA ASP A 248 -3.34 21.94 -1.91
C ASP A 248 -3.42 22.80 -0.65
N ALA A 249 -3.28 24.12 -0.81
CA ALA A 249 -3.48 25.03 0.31
C ALA A 249 -4.96 25.30 0.48
N GLN A 250 -5.43 25.30 1.72
CA GLN A 250 -6.84 25.49 2.06
C GLN A 250 -7.01 26.69 2.98
N ASN A 251 -8.09 27.44 2.75
CA ASN A 251 -8.51 28.46 3.70
C ASN A 251 -9.06 27.82 4.99
N ARG A 252 -9.50 28.64 5.95
CA ARG A 252 -9.96 28.17 7.26
C ARG A 252 -11.25 27.33 7.18
N GLN A 253 -11.97 27.42 6.06
CA GLN A 253 -13.21 26.69 5.76
C GLN A 253 -12.98 25.47 4.85
N GLY A 254 -11.74 25.08 4.59
CA GLY A 254 -11.40 23.91 3.77
C GLY A 254 -11.49 24.12 2.25
N VAL A 255 -11.66 25.37 1.78
CA VAL A 255 -11.70 25.70 0.35
C VAL A 255 -10.28 25.86 -0.18
N VAL A 256 -9.97 25.17 -1.28
CA VAL A 256 -8.65 25.23 -1.91
C VAL A 256 -8.37 26.63 -2.48
N ASN A 257 -7.19 27.18 -2.16
CA ASN A 257 -6.69 28.44 -2.66
C ASN A 257 -5.15 28.38 -2.82
N ASN A 258 -4.69 28.14 -4.05
CA ASN A 258 -3.27 28.02 -4.42
C ASN A 258 -2.69 29.34 -5.02
N THR A 259 -3.38 30.47 -4.89
CA THR A 259 -3.03 31.71 -5.63
C THR A 259 -1.68 32.32 -5.25
N ALA A 260 -1.23 32.13 -4.01
CA ALA A 260 0.08 32.56 -3.54
C ALA A 260 0.87 31.34 -3.04
N PRO A 261 1.86 30.83 -3.78
CA PRO A 261 2.66 29.70 -3.34
C PRO A 261 3.57 30.06 -2.17
N VAL A 262 3.90 29.06 -1.37
CA VAL A 262 4.97 29.16 -0.36
C VAL A 262 6.32 28.94 -1.03
N ARG A 263 7.37 29.57 -0.49
CA ARG A 263 8.75 29.38 -0.90
C ARG A 263 9.49 28.57 0.15
N VAL A 264 10.14 27.48 -0.27
CA VAL A 264 11.00 26.63 0.56
C VAL A 264 12.43 26.85 0.10
N GLY A 265 13.24 27.49 0.95
CA GLY A 265 14.60 27.92 0.62
C GLY A 265 14.63 28.78 -0.65
N ASN A 266 15.30 28.28 -1.68
CA ASN A 266 15.42 28.96 -2.97
C ASN A 266 14.30 28.62 -3.98
N THR A 267 13.37 27.73 -3.64
CA THR A 267 12.32 27.25 -4.55
C THR A 267 10.94 27.76 -4.16
N GLU A 268 10.22 28.36 -5.11
CA GLU A 268 8.81 28.68 -4.94
C GLU A 268 7.96 27.49 -5.41
N LEU A 269 7.14 26.93 -4.52
CA LEU A 269 6.33 25.73 -4.82
C LEU A 269 5.03 26.13 -5.53
N THR A 270 5.12 26.48 -6.82
CA THR A 270 4.00 27.01 -7.62
C THR A 270 2.90 25.99 -7.89
N THR A 271 3.25 24.69 -7.90
CA THR A 271 2.31 23.58 -8.10
C THR A 271 2.60 22.44 -7.10
N THR A 272 1.67 21.49 -6.96
CA THR A 272 1.88 20.28 -6.15
C THR A 272 2.98 19.35 -6.68
N ALA A 273 3.38 19.53 -7.95
CA ALA A 273 4.49 18.81 -8.58
C ALA A 273 5.83 19.57 -8.51
N THR A 274 5.84 20.79 -7.96
CA THR A 274 7.09 21.55 -7.81
C THR A 274 7.87 21.00 -6.62
N GLU A 275 9.17 20.78 -6.82
CA GLU A 275 10.03 20.13 -5.85
C GLU A 275 11.14 21.06 -5.36
N TYR A 276 11.30 21.15 -4.04
CA TYR A 276 12.55 21.58 -3.43
C TYR A 276 13.42 20.35 -3.15
N HIS A 277 14.71 20.42 -3.47
CA HIS A 277 15.67 19.34 -3.22
C HIS A 277 16.69 19.78 -2.17
N GLY A 278 16.97 18.90 -1.22
CA GLY A 278 17.96 19.11 -0.18
C GLY A 278 18.75 17.85 0.15
N THR A 279 19.71 17.97 1.05
CA THR A 279 20.49 16.83 1.57
C THR A 279 20.73 17.02 3.05
N THR A 280 20.49 15.99 3.85
CA THR A 280 20.77 16.01 5.29
C THR A 280 22.27 16.00 5.58
N ASN A 281 22.68 16.56 6.72
CA ASN A 281 24.06 16.50 7.18
C ASN A 281 24.46 15.07 7.62
N ALA A 282 25.67 14.90 8.18
CA ALA A 282 26.16 13.59 8.63
C ALA A 282 25.32 12.97 9.74
N GLU A 283 24.61 13.79 10.52
CA GLU A 283 23.71 13.39 11.61
C GLU A 283 22.28 13.12 11.13
N GLY A 284 22.01 13.19 9.83
CA GLY A 284 20.68 12.97 9.28
C GLY A 284 19.71 14.10 9.55
N VAL A 285 20.19 15.35 9.65
CA VAL A 285 19.38 16.55 9.90
C VAL A 285 19.58 17.57 8.78
N ALA A 286 18.49 18.20 8.32
CA ALA A 286 18.54 19.40 7.49
C ALA A 286 17.51 20.42 7.97
N THR A 287 17.88 21.70 7.91
CA THR A 287 16.96 22.81 8.19
C THR A 287 16.74 23.64 6.94
N VAL A 288 15.49 24.01 6.64
CA VAL A 288 15.15 24.87 5.51
C VAL A 288 14.11 25.91 5.90
N THR A 289 14.33 27.15 5.48
CA THR A 289 13.42 28.26 5.76
C THR A 289 12.25 28.24 4.77
N VAL A 290 11.04 28.43 5.29
CA VAL A 290 9.81 28.61 4.51
C VAL A 290 9.30 30.03 4.67
N THR A 291 8.93 30.67 3.56
CA THR A 291 8.41 32.04 3.56
C THR A 291 7.20 32.19 2.64
N GLN A 292 6.36 33.17 2.95
CA GLN A 292 5.26 33.60 2.09
C GLN A 292 5.03 35.10 2.31
N ALA A 293 5.54 35.93 1.40
CA ALA A 293 5.54 37.39 1.58
C ALA A 293 4.13 38.00 1.60
N ASN A 294 3.25 37.54 0.71
CA ASN A 294 1.87 38.03 0.56
C ASN A 294 0.89 36.86 0.68
N GLY A 295 0.94 36.14 1.80
CA GLY A 295 0.10 34.97 2.05
C GLY A 295 -1.39 35.33 2.21
N PRO A 296 -2.32 34.66 1.53
CA PRO A 296 -3.76 34.95 1.61
C PRO A 296 -4.40 34.45 2.92
N GLY A 297 -3.65 33.86 3.85
CA GLY A 297 -4.19 33.23 5.06
C GLY A 297 -4.69 31.82 4.79
N VAL A 298 -3.81 30.92 4.35
CA VAL A 298 -4.14 29.51 4.03
C VAL A 298 -3.22 28.55 4.76
N LYS A 299 -3.73 27.35 5.06
CA LYS A 299 -2.93 26.22 5.56
C LYS A 299 -2.40 25.45 4.36
N THR A 300 -1.08 25.30 4.28
CA THR A 300 -0.41 24.56 3.20
C THR A 300 0.30 23.33 3.79
N PRO A 301 -0.11 22.12 3.41
CA PRO A 301 0.64 20.91 3.76
C PRO A 301 1.97 20.87 3.01
N LEU A 302 3.06 20.60 3.73
CA LEU A 302 4.37 20.32 3.15
C LEU A 302 4.72 18.87 3.45
N MET A 303 5.19 18.14 2.44
CA MET A 303 5.57 16.73 2.59
C MET A 303 7.01 16.53 2.16
N ALA A 304 7.76 15.83 2.99
CA ALA A 304 9.15 15.45 2.76
C ALA A 304 9.26 13.94 2.56
N HIS A 305 10.12 13.52 1.64
CA HIS A 305 10.51 12.12 1.47
C HIS A 305 11.96 11.99 0.99
N PRO A 306 12.67 10.90 1.32
CA PRO A 306 13.94 10.59 0.69
C PRO A 306 13.78 10.42 -0.83
N SER A 307 14.75 10.88 -1.62
CA SER A 307 14.68 10.85 -3.08
C SER A 307 14.63 9.42 -3.65
N ASN A 308 15.28 8.46 -2.97
CA ASN A 308 15.31 7.05 -3.36
C ASN A 308 14.16 6.21 -2.76
N ALA A 309 13.37 6.78 -1.85
CA ALA A 309 12.32 6.08 -1.12
C ALA A 309 11.05 6.95 -0.99
N PRO A 310 10.39 7.30 -2.11
CA PRO A 310 9.28 8.27 -2.12
C PRO A 310 7.99 7.81 -1.43
N ALA A 311 7.90 6.52 -1.08
CA ALA A 311 6.79 5.98 -0.29
C ALA A 311 6.89 6.37 1.20
N LEU A 312 8.11 6.62 1.70
CA LEU A 312 8.35 7.14 3.05
C LEU A 312 8.05 8.63 3.06
N LYS A 313 6.95 9.03 3.71
CA LYS A 313 6.51 10.41 3.73
C LYS A 313 6.38 10.90 5.16
N ALA A 314 6.84 12.13 5.40
CA ALA A 314 6.52 12.91 6.58
C ALA A 314 5.88 14.23 6.15
N SER A 315 5.03 14.80 6.98
CA SER A 315 4.33 16.05 6.66
C SER A 315 4.29 17.02 7.82
N ALA A 316 4.31 18.31 7.51
CA ALA A 316 4.06 19.40 8.43
C ALA A 316 3.23 20.47 7.71
N ASP A 317 2.23 21.00 8.40
CA ASP A 317 1.38 22.06 7.86
C ASP A 317 1.93 23.43 8.25
N VAL A 318 1.89 24.38 7.32
CA VAL A 318 2.31 25.77 7.55
C VAL A 318 1.17 26.75 7.25
N ILE A 319 1.07 27.81 8.06
CA ILE A 319 0.10 28.89 7.92
C ILE A 319 0.86 30.22 7.99
N PHE A 320 0.74 31.02 6.93
CA PHE A 320 1.10 32.43 6.96
C PHE A 320 -0.20 33.24 6.98
N THR A 321 -0.48 33.84 8.14
CA THR A 321 -1.73 34.55 8.39
C THR A 321 -1.78 35.89 7.63
N THR A 322 -2.97 36.28 7.16
CA THR A 322 -3.19 37.58 6.49
C THR A 322 -3.69 38.64 7.47
N LEU A 323 -3.25 39.89 7.29
CA LEU A 323 -3.67 41.02 8.11
C LEU A 323 -5.17 41.35 7.93
N THR A 324 -5.72 41.10 6.75
CA THR A 324 -7.08 41.51 6.37
C THR A 324 -8.18 40.54 6.82
N SER A 325 -7.83 39.52 7.60
CA SER A 325 -8.78 38.57 8.20
C SER A 325 -8.54 38.50 9.71
N PRO A 326 -9.60 38.32 10.53
CA PRO A 326 -9.44 38.16 11.97
C PRO A 326 -8.94 36.76 12.33
N ASP A 327 -8.28 36.63 13.49
CA ASP A 327 -7.98 35.32 14.07
C ASP A 327 -9.22 34.75 14.78
N SER A 328 -10.24 34.43 13.99
CA SER A 328 -11.53 33.90 14.46
C SER A 328 -11.86 32.60 13.73
N SER A 329 -12.40 31.60 14.43
CA SER A 329 -12.89 30.37 13.79
C SER A 329 -14.00 30.61 12.78
N SER A 330 -14.69 31.75 12.88
CA SER A 330 -15.73 32.18 11.95
C SER A 330 -15.18 32.86 10.69
N ALA A 331 -13.87 33.13 10.61
CA ALA A 331 -13.24 33.74 9.46
C ALA A 331 -13.08 32.73 8.31
N ASN A 332 -13.12 33.22 7.06
CA ASN A 332 -12.86 32.41 5.88
C ASN A 332 -11.36 32.09 5.75
N MET A 333 -10.49 33.03 6.09
CA MET A 333 -9.03 32.87 6.00
C MET A 333 -8.38 32.77 7.39
N TYR A 334 -7.16 32.24 7.42
CA TYR A 334 -6.31 32.31 8.62
C TYR A 334 -5.76 33.73 8.75
N GLY A 335 -6.25 34.46 9.75
CA GLY A 335 -6.00 35.88 9.92
C GLY A 335 -5.16 36.23 11.14
N HIS A 336 -4.69 37.48 11.18
CA HIS A 336 -4.09 38.09 12.37
C HIS A 336 -4.55 39.55 12.58
N MET A 337 -5.68 39.97 12.00
CA MET A 337 -6.29 41.27 12.27
C MET A 337 -6.49 41.42 13.77
N ALA A 338 -6.04 42.55 14.33
CA ALA A 338 -6.28 42.86 15.72
C ALA A 338 -7.78 43.07 15.96
N ASP A 339 -8.30 42.51 17.04
CA ASP A 339 -9.72 42.67 17.41
C ASP A 339 -10.07 44.11 17.75
N SER A 340 -9.09 44.91 18.19
CA SER A 340 -9.28 46.32 18.47
C SER A 340 -8.02 47.15 18.24
N SER A 341 -8.21 48.46 18.16
CA SER A 341 -7.14 49.46 18.07
C SER A 341 -7.50 50.66 18.93
N THR A 342 -6.50 51.35 19.48
CA THR A 342 -6.71 52.56 20.27
C THR A 342 -6.37 53.83 19.49
N ALA A 343 -7.01 54.94 19.84
CA ALA A 343 -6.58 56.26 19.40
C ALA A 343 -6.88 57.33 20.46
N THR A 344 -6.03 58.35 20.52
CA THR A 344 -6.19 59.50 21.41
C THR A 344 -6.82 60.66 20.65
N VAL A 345 -8.01 61.07 21.07
CA VAL A 345 -8.77 62.16 20.48
C VAL A 345 -9.08 63.19 21.57
N ASP A 346 -8.68 64.43 21.37
CA ASP A 346 -8.86 65.54 22.32
C ASP A 346 -8.34 65.25 23.75
N GLY A 347 -7.25 64.47 23.85
CA GLY A 347 -6.62 64.10 25.13
C GLY A 347 -7.28 62.92 25.85
N ALA A 348 -8.31 62.29 25.26
CA ALA A 348 -8.93 61.06 25.75
C ALA A 348 -8.59 59.86 24.86
N SER A 349 -8.30 58.70 25.47
CA SER A 349 -8.02 57.46 24.75
C SER A 349 -9.31 56.68 24.51
N TYR A 350 -9.54 56.27 23.26
CA TYR A 350 -10.67 55.46 22.84
C TYR A 350 -10.18 54.12 22.30
N THR A 351 -10.96 53.05 22.52
CA THR A 351 -10.73 51.73 21.93
C THR A 351 -11.81 51.49 20.90
N PHE A 352 -11.41 51.09 19.70
CA PHE A 352 -12.28 50.79 18.58
C PHE A 352 -12.13 49.32 18.26
N ASP A 353 -13.24 48.58 18.23
CA ASP A 353 -13.24 47.20 17.79
C ASP A 353 -13.29 47.12 16.27
N ARG A 354 -12.68 46.06 15.71
CA ARG A 354 -12.84 45.74 14.30
C ARG A 354 -14.31 45.50 13.95
N PRO A 355 -14.71 45.70 12.68
CA PRO A 355 -16.02 45.24 12.22
C PRO A 355 -16.25 43.76 12.51
N LYS A 356 -17.50 43.37 12.78
CA LYS A 356 -17.86 41.97 13.01
C LYS A 356 -18.02 41.25 11.68
N LEU A 357 -17.61 39.98 11.64
CA LEU A 357 -18.01 39.08 10.56
C LEU A 357 -19.52 38.84 10.66
N ALA A 358 -20.17 38.56 9.53
CA ALA A 358 -21.59 38.19 9.51
C ALA A 358 -21.89 36.97 10.38
N ALA A 359 -20.94 36.02 10.49
CA ALA A 359 -21.07 34.85 11.34
C ALA A 359 -20.79 35.10 12.84
N GLU A 360 -20.37 36.31 13.22
CA GLU A 360 -20.09 36.68 14.62
C GLU A 360 -21.24 37.45 15.28
N THR A 361 -22.31 37.73 14.53
CA THR A 361 -23.43 38.57 14.98
C THR A 361 -24.73 38.10 14.35
N GLU A 362 -25.85 38.59 14.87
CA GLU A 362 -27.17 38.48 14.25
C GLU A 362 -27.74 39.88 14.01
N GLY A 363 -28.77 40.00 13.17
CA GLY A 363 -29.48 41.26 12.97
C GLY A 363 -28.75 42.26 12.08
N GLU A 364 -27.79 41.79 11.30
CA GLU A 364 -27.15 42.58 10.25
C GLU A 364 -28.15 43.00 9.17
N ASP A 365 -28.04 44.23 8.69
CA ASP A 365 -28.90 44.73 7.62
C ASP A 365 -28.42 44.27 6.24
N ARG A 366 -27.09 44.10 6.09
CA ARG A 366 -26.44 43.64 4.86
C ARG A 366 -25.14 42.88 5.18
N VAL A 367 -24.70 42.09 4.21
CA VAL A 367 -23.38 41.44 4.23
C VAL A 367 -22.51 42.04 3.12
N ALA A 368 -21.30 42.46 3.47
CA ALA A 368 -20.30 42.95 2.52
C ALA A 368 -19.13 41.96 2.41
N SER A 369 -18.88 41.46 1.20
CA SER A 369 -17.76 40.56 0.92
C SER A 369 -16.52 41.38 0.52
N ILE A 370 -15.55 41.49 1.43
CA ILE A 370 -14.33 42.30 1.26
C ILE A 370 -13.14 41.49 1.77
N ASN A 371 -12.03 41.47 1.02
CA ASN A 371 -10.79 40.77 1.39
C ASN A 371 -10.97 39.28 1.73
N ASN A 372 -11.84 38.59 0.99
CA ASN A 372 -12.22 37.18 1.20
C ASN A 372 -13.00 36.90 2.49
N GLU A 373 -13.46 37.93 3.21
CA GLU A 373 -14.28 37.81 4.40
C GLU A 373 -15.69 38.37 4.16
N ASN A 374 -16.66 37.88 4.93
CA ASN A 374 -18.04 38.36 4.91
C ASN A 374 -18.32 39.18 6.17
N TRP A 375 -18.41 40.50 6.02
CA TRP A 375 -18.57 41.46 7.11
C TRP A 375 -20.03 41.87 7.29
N ALA A 376 -20.47 42.00 8.54
CA ALA A 376 -21.78 42.52 8.86
C ALA A 376 -21.83 44.03 8.67
N GLN A 377 -22.91 44.52 8.05
CA GLN A 377 -23.21 45.95 7.93
C GLN A 377 -24.53 46.26 8.61
N PHE A 378 -24.55 47.39 9.31
CA PHE A 378 -25.70 47.85 10.09
C PHE A 378 -26.11 49.26 9.68
N THR A 379 -27.41 49.50 9.68
CA THR A 379 -27.99 50.84 9.75
C THR A 379 -27.72 51.43 11.14
N TRP A 380 -27.73 52.76 11.24
CA TRP A 380 -27.38 53.46 12.48
C TRP A 380 -28.18 52.97 13.71
N GLY A 381 -29.49 52.74 13.57
CA GLY A 381 -30.34 52.28 14.66
C GLY A 381 -30.14 50.82 15.08
N HIS A 382 -29.58 49.98 14.19
CA HIS A 382 -29.19 48.61 14.55
C HIS A 382 -27.78 48.58 15.14
N ALA A 383 -26.85 49.39 14.63
CA ALA A 383 -25.48 49.45 15.13
C ALA A 383 -25.40 49.79 16.63
N ASP A 384 -26.30 50.65 17.12
CA ASP A 384 -26.40 51.03 18.55
C ASP A 384 -26.67 49.82 19.48
N LYS A 385 -27.23 48.74 18.96
CA LYS A 385 -27.47 47.50 19.73
C LYS A 385 -26.25 46.57 19.80
N HIS A 386 -25.21 46.84 19.02
CA HIS A 386 -24.02 45.99 18.90
C HIS A 386 -22.76 46.64 19.49
N CYS A 387 -22.86 47.86 20.01
CA CYS A 387 -21.75 48.61 20.59
C CYS A 387 -22.18 49.25 21.90
N ASP A 388 -21.27 49.36 22.87
CA ASP A 388 -21.53 50.11 24.11
C ASP A 388 -21.76 51.60 23.82
N ILE A 389 -21.00 52.15 22.87
CA ILE A 389 -21.10 53.53 22.37
C ILE A 389 -20.69 53.51 20.89
N LEU A 390 -21.53 54.06 20.00
CA LEU A 390 -21.13 54.31 18.61
C LEU A 390 -20.16 55.50 18.53
N PRO A 391 -19.00 55.33 17.87
CA PRO A 391 -18.04 56.42 17.77
C PRO A 391 -18.59 57.56 16.90
N ASP A 392 -18.37 58.79 17.33
CA ASP A 392 -18.68 59.97 16.53
C ASP A 392 -17.67 60.17 15.40
N ALA A 393 -17.99 61.05 14.45
CA ALA A 393 -17.14 61.29 13.29
C ALA A 393 -15.73 61.79 13.65
N ARG A 394 -15.58 62.55 14.75
CA ARG A 394 -14.27 63.06 15.20
C ARG A 394 -13.43 61.94 15.80
N GLN A 395 -14.06 61.01 16.51
CA GLN A 395 -13.38 59.82 17.04
C GLN A 395 -12.86 58.92 15.92
N LEU A 396 -13.67 58.67 14.89
CA LEU A 396 -13.25 57.90 13.71
C LEU A 396 -12.16 58.64 12.89
N GLU A 397 -12.25 59.95 12.76
CA GLU A 397 -11.20 60.76 12.13
C GLU A 397 -9.90 60.71 12.92
N GLY A 398 -9.98 60.82 14.25
CA GLY A 398 -8.83 60.68 15.15
C GLY A 398 -8.15 59.31 15.03
N LEU A 399 -8.93 58.22 14.94
CA LEU A 399 -8.40 56.88 14.64
C LEU A 399 -7.63 56.85 13.32
N LYS A 400 -8.20 57.44 12.26
CA LYS A 400 -7.57 57.52 10.95
C LYS A 400 -6.31 58.40 10.95
N ILE A 401 -6.28 59.49 11.73
CA ILE A 401 -5.10 60.34 11.87
C ILE A 401 -3.96 59.57 12.57
N GLU A 402 -4.27 58.87 13.65
CA GLU A 402 -3.25 58.18 14.45
C GLU A 402 -2.74 56.89 13.77
N ARG A 403 -3.62 56.16 13.08
CA ARG A 403 -3.27 54.88 12.44
C ARG A 403 -2.96 55.01 10.95
N GLY A 404 -3.36 56.10 10.31
CA GLY A 404 -3.20 56.29 8.88
C GLY A 404 -4.24 55.49 8.08
N ASP A 405 -3.78 54.76 7.07
CA ASP A 405 -4.65 53.91 6.26
C ASP A 405 -5.05 52.64 7.04
N LEU A 406 -6.30 52.60 7.48
CA LEU A 406 -6.83 51.52 8.31
C LEU A 406 -6.81 50.16 7.61
N ALA A 407 -6.91 50.12 6.28
CA ALA A 407 -6.87 48.86 5.54
C ALA A 407 -5.47 48.25 5.54
N THR A 408 -4.42 49.06 5.37
CA THR A 408 -3.05 48.57 5.31
C THR A 408 -2.38 48.46 6.68
N THR A 409 -2.82 49.25 7.66
CA THR A 409 -2.24 49.23 9.02
C THR A 409 -2.98 48.32 9.99
N LEU A 410 -4.32 48.29 9.94
CA LEU A 410 -5.14 47.46 10.81
C LEU A 410 -5.74 46.25 10.08
N GLY A 411 -5.76 46.23 8.74
CA GLY A 411 -6.46 45.20 7.97
C GLY A 411 -7.96 45.41 7.85
N TRP A 412 -8.50 46.47 8.45
CA TRP A 412 -9.94 46.66 8.56
C TRP A 412 -10.59 46.91 7.20
N PRO A 413 -11.78 46.35 6.93
CA PRO A 413 -12.46 46.53 5.66
C PRO A 413 -12.98 47.97 5.53
N VAL A 414 -12.35 48.76 4.66
CA VAL A 414 -12.83 50.10 4.28
C VAL A 414 -13.41 50.00 2.87
N GLY A 415 -14.74 50.11 2.74
CA GLY A 415 -15.44 49.89 1.47
C GLY A 415 -16.86 50.42 1.46
#